data_AF-A0AB34K3F5-F1
#
_entry.id   AF-A0AB34K3F5-F1
#
_cell.length_a   1.000
_cell.length_b   1.000
_cell.length_c   1.000
_cell.angle_alpha   90.00
_cell.angle_beta   90.00
_cell.angle_gamma   90.00
#
_symmetry.space_group_name_H-M   'P 1'
#
loop_
_entity.id
_entity.type
_entity.pdbx_description
1 polymer ?
#
loop_
_entity_poly.entity_id
_entity_poly.type
_entity_poly.pdbx_seq_one_letter_code
_entity_poly.pdbx_strand_id
1 'polypeptide(L)'
;MSTGDYFRSRTIYTPLRLTPEERAKLRVLEGTLTVSEYTDTVDVMSWRINRVQLIQQQLADVFAILSGLTVASASKDGARLTHDKSFEDNASFFSSVFEIGRRYKIMNPSYMRSTYGKLMHLLQDAQQREIRSVIGFGCVIPIATVHQELELLDATEILDDPDLPAAAAPILPGDEPNRKRDAVELLLQRYGKGDSERRDRLERCLQSIADDEAITEAHVLPAQRMLELLHAHFDRAAAGKHSLAITAGRQGARLTHTHSTQFAYCEQSLLLWREILSHLSCMWSLAEADLLDGSDYRLRDTGQGLHRVQPAPRVSRFMNQMLSKLQSQVRGGWQGSSAVHLGDNDVPNALHWIDKYTQIPRILGPVVDTIDGLDKLVATAAGVEAYVVATFGSLTNCKKIILADFFKHGFDGSGADNFYDAGSCIDGRLTSAWNWCSNLQKKPYYSLFMMSGFAGFDGDFHK
;
A
#
# COMPACT_ATOMS: atom_id res chain seq x y z
N MET A 1 -11.78 -4.84 21.48
CA MET A 1 -12.58 -4.16 20.45
C MET A 1 -13.68 -5.13 20.05
N SER A 2 -14.94 -4.74 20.12
CA SER A 2 -16.02 -5.60 19.63
C SER A 2 -15.95 -5.71 18.10
N THR A 3 -16.61 -6.71 17.52
CA THR A 3 -16.72 -6.84 16.06
C THR A 3 -17.40 -5.63 15.43
N GLY A 4 -18.41 -5.06 16.11
CA GLY A 4 -19.06 -3.81 15.68
C GLY A 4 -18.10 -2.63 15.64
N ASP A 5 -17.31 -2.43 16.72
CA ASP A 5 -16.30 -1.37 16.77
C ASP A 5 -15.26 -1.52 15.64
N TYR A 6 -14.88 -2.76 15.33
CA TYR A 6 -13.98 -3.06 14.21
C TYR A 6 -14.56 -2.55 12.88
N PHE A 7 -15.76 -2.99 12.49
CA PHE A 7 -16.35 -2.56 11.22
C PHE A 7 -16.70 -1.07 11.19
N ARG A 8 -17.14 -0.48 12.31
CA ARG A 8 -17.42 0.96 12.41
C ARG A 8 -16.17 1.79 12.17
N SER A 9 -15.05 1.47 12.85
CA SER A 9 -13.79 2.19 12.64
C SER A 9 -13.22 2.01 11.23
N ARG A 10 -13.41 0.81 10.65
CA ARG A 10 -12.87 0.43 9.35
C ARG A 10 -13.62 1.06 8.18
N THR A 11 -14.95 1.03 8.22
CA THR A 11 -15.81 1.51 7.11
C THR A 11 -15.73 3.00 6.86
N ILE A 12 -15.25 3.79 7.83
CA ILE A 12 -14.93 5.22 7.67
C ILE A 12 -13.86 5.42 6.58
N TYR A 13 -12.99 4.43 6.38
CA TYR A 13 -11.92 4.47 5.39
C TYR A 13 -12.14 3.54 4.21
N THR A 14 -13.05 2.55 4.31
CA THR A 14 -13.37 1.61 3.23
C THR A 14 -14.04 2.34 2.06
N PRO A 15 -13.40 2.42 0.88
CA PRO A 15 -13.97 3.11 -0.26
C PRO A 15 -15.11 2.32 -0.90
N LEU A 16 -16.10 3.02 -1.42
CA LEU A 16 -17.24 2.40 -2.09
C LEU A 16 -16.86 1.88 -3.50
N ARG A 17 -17.25 0.66 -3.84
CA ARG A 17 -16.87 -0.04 -5.09
C ARG A 17 -17.31 0.75 -6.30
N LEU A 18 -16.50 0.87 -7.36
CA LEU A 18 -16.91 1.67 -8.52
C LEU A 18 -18.15 1.07 -9.24
N THR A 19 -19.08 1.94 -9.64
CA THR A 19 -20.16 1.59 -10.59
C THR A 19 -19.61 1.43 -12.02
N PRO A 20 -20.36 0.82 -12.95
CA PRO A 20 -19.97 0.78 -14.36
C PRO A 20 -19.71 2.16 -14.98
N GLU A 21 -20.48 3.17 -14.59
CA GLU A 21 -20.30 4.55 -15.04
C GLU A 21 -19.01 5.17 -14.49
N GLU A 22 -18.74 4.99 -13.20
CA GLU A 22 -17.49 5.46 -12.57
C GLU A 22 -16.27 4.77 -13.19
N ARG A 23 -16.36 3.48 -13.54
CA ARG A 23 -15.29 2.79 -14.27
C ARG A 23 -15.02 3.37 -15.66
N ALA A 24 -16.05 3.90 -16.34
CA ALA A 24 -15.85 4.59 -17.62
C ALA A 24 -15.07 5.91 -17.41
N LYS A 25 -15.42 6.66 -16.37
CA LYS A 25 -14.71 7.90 -15.96
C LYS A 25 -13.25 7.62 -15.53
N LEU A 26 -13.01 6.51 -14.82
CA LEU A 26 -11.67 6.08 -14.46
C LEU A 26 -10.78 5.86 -15.70
N ARG A 27 -11.30 5.18 -16.73
CA ARG A 27 -10.53 4.95 -17.97
C ARG A 27 -10.13 6.25 -18.67
N VAL A 28 -11.02 7.25 -18.65
CA VAL A 28 -10.73 8.59 -19.18
C VAL A 28 -9.59 9.23 -18.37
N LEU A 29 -9.67 9.19 -17.04
CA LEU A 29 -8.62 9.72 -16.17
C LEU A 29 -7.28 9.03 -16.39
N GLU A 30 -7.24 7.71 -16.45
CA GLU A 30 -6.01 6.94 -16.69
C GLU A 30 -5.40 7.30 -18.05
N GLY A 31 -6.24 7.46 -19.08
CA GLY A 31 -5.82 7.97 -20.39
C GLY A 31 -5.20 9.36 -20.30
N THR A 32 -5.87 10.30 -19.63
CA THR A 32 -5.37 11.66 -19.41
C THR A 32 -4.04 11.69 -18.66
N LEU A 33 -3.92 10.95 -17.56
CA LEU A 33 -2.68 10.90 -16.76
C LEU A 33 -1.54 10.23 -17.51
N THR A 34 -1.84 9.30 -18.43
CA THR A 34 -0.84 8.62 -19.25
C THR A 34 -0.22 9.58 -20.27
N VAL A 35 -1.02 10.45 -20.90
CA VAL A 35 -0.54 11.40 -21.92
C VAL A 35 -0.03 12.71 -21.35
N SER A 36 -0.39 13.05 -20.11
CA SER A 36 0.05 14.30 -19.47
C SER A 36 1.52 14.25 -19.06
N GLU A 37 2.29 15.29 -19.34
CA GLU A 37 3.69 15.46 -18.90
C GLU A 37 3.81 16.34 -17.64
N TYR A 38 2.74 16.39 -16.82
CA TYR A 38 2.59 17.36 -15.72
C TYR A 38 3.79 17.42 -14.78
N THR A 39 4.20 16.29 -14.20
CA THR A 39 5.30 16.24 -13.24
C THR A 39 6.64 16.55 -13.90
N ASP A 40 6.85 16.10 -15.13
CA ASP A 40 8.09 16.35 -15.89
C ASP A 40 8.28 17.85 -16.20
N THR A 41 7.16 18.57 -16.29
CA THR A 41 7.14 20.01 -16.57
C THR A 41 7.17 20.86 -15.29
N VAL A 42 6.36 20.51 -14.28
CA VAL A 42 6.17 21.32 -13.06
C VAL A 42 7.26 21.11 -12.02
N ASP A 43 7.75 19.88 -11.86
CA ASP A 43 8.73 19.53 -10.83
C ASP A 43 10.17 19.71 -11.34
N VAL A 44 10.47 20.92 -11.82
CA VAL A 44 11.81 21.34 -12.25
C VAL A 44 12.33 22.51 -11.42
N MET A 45 13.64 22.51 -11.11
CA MET A 45 14.29 23.65 -10.45
C MET A 45 14.68 24.70 -11.49
N SER A 46 13.83 25.71 -11.69
CA SER A 46 14.13 26.84 -12.58
C SER A 46 13.71 28.18 -12.00
N TRP A 47 14.69 29.08 -11.83
CA TRP A 47 14.48 30.45 -11.33
C TRP A 47 13.83 31.38 -12.35
N ARG A 48 13.77 30.99 -13.62
CA ARG A 48 13.23 31.82 -14.72
C ARG A 48 11.74 31.59 -14.96
N ILE A 49 11.15 30.58 -14.35
CA ILE A 49 9.77 30.16 -14.60
C ILE A 49 8.88 30.67 -13.46
N ASN A 50 7.79 31.35 -13.82
CA ASN A 50 6.74 31.63 -12.86
C ASN A 50 5.97 30.33 -12.57
N ARG A 51 6.23 29.72 -11.42
CA ARG A 51 5.64 28.42 -11.02
C ARG A 51 4.11 28.43 -11.03
N VAL A 52 3.49 29.53 -10.57
CA VAL A 52 2.02 29.66 -10.50
C VAL A 52 1.42 29.63 -11.90
N GLN A 53 1.98 30.41 -12.83
CA GLN A 53 1.53 30.43 -14.23
C GLN A 53 1.75 29.08 -14.93
N LEU A 54 2.88 28.43 -14.66
CA LEU A 54 3.18 27.11 -15.22
C LEU A 54 2.16 26.06 -14.74
N ILE A 55 1.91 25.99 -13.42
CA ILE A 55 0.92 25.08 -12.84
C ILE A 55 -0.46 25.34 -13.42
N GLN A 56 -0.86 26.61 -13.55
CA GLN A 56 -2.14 26.99 -14.16
C GLN A 56 -2.26 26.46 -15.59
N GLN A 57 -1.25 26.66 -16.42
CA GLN A 57 -1.24 26.17 -17.79
C GLN A 57 -1.34 24.65 -17.85
N GLN A 58 -0.54 23.94 -17.04
CA GLN A 58 -0.54 22.48 -17.00
C GLN A 58 -1.86 21.90 -16.49
N LEU A 59 -2.52 22.56 -15.53
CA LEU A 59 -3.87 22.17 -15.09
C LEU A 59 -4.91 22.37 -16.19
N ALA A 60 -4.84 23.50 -16.91
CA ALA A 60 -5.73 23.76 -18.05
C ALA A 60 -5.56 22.71 -19.16
N ASP A 61 -4.32 22.30 -19.46
CA ASP A 61 -4.03 21.23 -20.41
C ASP A 61 -4.65 19.89 -19.95
N VAL A 62 -4.52 19.54 -18.67
CA VAL A 62 -5.13 18.32 -18.13
C VAL A 62 -6.67 18.37 -18.21
N PHE A 63 -7.29 19.50 -17.88
CA PHE A 63 -8.74 19.66 -18.00
C PHE A 63 -9.22 19.57 -19.45
N ALA A 64 -8.47 20.16 -20.39
CA ALA A 64 -8.76 20.06 -21.82
C ALA A 64 -8.66 18.61 -22.33
N ILE A 65 -7.59 17.88 -21.96
CA ILE A 65 -7.42 16.47 -22.33
C ILE A 65 -8.54 15.61 -21.75
N LEU A 66 -8.86 15.79 -20.46
CA LEU A 66 -9.95 15.05 -19.81
C LEU A 66 -11.29 15.30 -20.52
N SER A 67 -11.57 16.55 -20.88
CA SER A 67 -12.79 16.94 -21.59
C SER A 67 -12.83 16.30 -22.99
N GLY A 68 -11.73 16.39 -23.74
CA GLY A 68 -11.60 15.80 -25.08
C GLY A 68 -11.75 14.28 -25.09
N LEU A 69 -11.09 13.57 -24.17
CA LEU A 69 -11.22 12.11 -24.04
C LEU A 69 -12.63 11.69 -23.61
N THR A 70 -13.30 12.49 -22.77
CA THR A 70 -14.69 12.23 -22.38
C THR A 70 -15.63 12.31 -23.58
N VAL A 71 -15.46 13.33 -24.43
CA VAL A 71 -16.21 13.49 -25.68
C VAL A 71 -15.94 12.32 -26.63
N ALA A 72 -14.67 11.96 -26.81
CA ALA A 72 -14.25 10.86 -27.67
C ALA A 72 -14.78 9.49 -27.21
N SER A 73 -14.96 9.30 -25.90
CA SER A 73 -15.51 8.06 -25.32
C SER A 73 -17.01 7.85 -25.56
N ALA A 74 -17.70 8.78 -26.23
CA ALA A 74 -19.16 8.80 -26.39
C ALA A 74 -19.93 8.70 -25.06
N SER A 75 -19.32 9.18 -23.98
CA SER A 75 -19.98 9.27 -22.67
C SER A 75 -21.18 10.23 -22.75
N LYS A 76 -22.24 9.94 -21.98
CA LYS A 76 -23.38 10.86 -21.80
C LYS A 76 -22.94 12.24 -21.30
N ASP A 77 -21.79 12.31 -20.64
CA ASP A 77 -21.19 13.55 -20.15
C ASP A 77 -20.48 14.35 -21.25
N GLY A 78 -20.06 13.72 -22.36
CA GLY A 78 -19.26 14.35 -23.42
C GLY A 78 -19.95 15.57 -24.04
N ALA A 79 -21.22 15.44 -24.43
CA ALA A 79 -21.99 16.55 -24.98
C ALA A 79 -22.20 17.71 -23.98
N ARG A 80 -22.19 17.40 -22.68
CA ARG A 80 -22.35 18.39 -21.60
C ARG A 80 -21.09 19.20 -21.32
N LEU A 81 -19.92 18.70 -21.71
CA LEU A 81 -18.62 19.33 -21.44
C LEU A 81 -18.20 20.34 -22.50
N THR A 82 -18.71 20.25 -23.74
CA THR A 82 -18.22 21.04 -24.89
C THR A 82 -19.09 22.22 -25.30
N HIS A 83 -20.32 22.35 -24.77
CA HIS A 83 -21.25 23.38 -25.21
C HIS A 83 -21.12 24.66 -24.37
N ASP A 84 -20.31 25.63 -24.83
CA ASP A 84 -20.16 26.98 -24.25
C ASP A 84 -19.92 27.00 -22.73
N LYS A 85 -19.14 26.05 -22.22
CA LYS A 85 -18.82 25.93 -20.80
C LYS A 85 -17.35 26.19 -20.51
N SER A 86 -17.10 26.97 -19.47
CA SER A 86 -15.80 27.11 -18.85
C SER A 86 -15.42 25.84 -18.06
N PHE A 87 -14.18 25.77 -17.58
CA PHE A 87 -13.79 24.69 -16.66
C PHE A 87 -14.56 24.77 -15.33
N GLU A 88 -14.89 25.98 -14.87
CA GLU A 88 -15.65 26.20 -13.65
C GLU A 88 -17.08 25.64 -13.75
N ASP A 89 -17.73 25.80 -14.90
CA ASP A 89 -19.06 25.21 -15.16
C ASP A 89 -19.06 23.67 -15.12
N ASN A 90 -17.88 23.06 -15.26
CA ASN A 90 -17.66 21.62 -15.25
C ASN A 90 -16.92 21.14 -13.99
N ALA A 91 -16.81 21.98 -12.95
CA ALA A 91 -16.08 21.69 -11.72
C ALA A 91 -16.50 20.37 -11.04
N SER A 92 -17.80 20.08 -11.01
CA SER A 92 -18.36 18.85 -10.42
C SER A 92 -17.91 17.60 -11.17
N PHE A 93 -17.77 17.69 -12.50
CA PHE A 93 -17.25 16.59 -13.31
C PHE A 93 -15.78 16.32 -12.98
N PHE A 94 -14.93 17.35 -13.03
CA PHE A 94 -13.49 17.20 -12.76
C PHE A 94 -13.22 16.63 -11.37
N SER A 95 -13.83 17.23 -10.34
CA SER A 95 -13.67 16.78 -8.95
C SER A 95 -14.16 15.35 -8.74
N SER A 96 -15.27 14.95 -9.37
CA SER A 96 -15.76 13.56 -9.33
C SER A 96 -14.80 12.58 -10.00
N VAL A 97 -14.24 12.94 -11.15
CA VAL A 97 -13.28 12.08 -11.87
C VAL A 97 -12.01 11.87 -11.04
N PHE A 98 -11.48 12.94 -10.43
CA PHE A 98 -10.32 12.84 -9.55
C PHE A 98 -10.59 12.03 -8.27
N GLU A 99 -11.77 12.19 -7.66
CA GLU A 99 -12.23 11.33 -6.55
C GLU A 99 -12.25 9.86 -6.95
N ILE A 100 -12.82 9.53 -8.12
CA ILE A 100 -12.90 8.15 -8.62
C ILE A 100 -11.50 7.54 -8.78
N GLY A 101 -10.54 8.29 -9.31
CA GLY A 101 -9.15 7.84 -9.45
C GLY A 101 -8.50 7.56 -8.10
N ARG A 102 -8.69 8.46 -7.14
CA ARG A 102 -8.22 8.31 -5.77
C ARG A 102 -8.84 7.08 -5.10
N ARG A 103 -10.16 6.97 -5.12
CA ARG A 103 -10.92 5.84 -4.58
C ARG A 103 -10.48 4.51 -5.20
N TYR A 104 -10.30 4.47 -6.52
CA TYR A 104 -9.82 3.29 -7.23
C TYR A 104 -8.45 2.84 -6.74
N LYS A 105 -7.51 3.77 -6.53
CA LYS A 105 -6.18 3.46 -6.03
C LYS A 105 -6.23 2.85 -4.62
N ILE A 106 -7.05 3.38 -3.72
CA ILE A 106 -7.20 2.85 -2.36
C ILE A 106 -7.71 1.40 -2.41
N MET A 107 -8.74 1.14 -3.22
CA MET A 107 -9.28 -0.21 -3.41
C MET A 107 -8.31 -1.17 -4.13
N ASN A 108 -7.36 -0.63 -4.90
CA ASN A 108 -6.48 -1.41 -5.77
C ASN A 108 -5.02 -0.89 -5.71
N PRO A 109 -4.30 -1.03 -4.58
CA PRO A 109 -2.96 -0.44 -4.38
C PRO A 109 -1.92 -0.87 -5.42
N SER A 110 -2.09 -2.03 -6.06
CA SER A 110 -1.20 -2.53 -7.10
C SER A 110 -1.36 -1.84 -8.46
N TYR A 111 -2.44 -1.10 -8.69
CA TYR A 111 -2.74 -0.41 -9.95
C TYR A 111 -2.29 1.06 -9.92
N MET A 112 -2.36 1.75 -11.08
CA MET A 112 -1.93 3.14 -11.25
C MET A 112 -0.51 3.44 -10.75
N ARG A 113 0.43 2.47 -10.86
CA ARG A 113 1.79 2.59 -10.30
C ARG A 113 2.55 3.80 -10.85
N SER A 114 2.43 4.08 -12.14
CA SER A 114 3.12 5.19 -12.81
C SER A 114 2.32 6.49 -12.87
N THR A 115 1.01 6.45 -12.63
CA THR A 115 0.11 7.59 -12.87
C THR A 115 -0.45 8.21 -11.59
N TYR A 116 -0.55 7.44 -10.51
CA TYR A 116 -1.16 7.94 -9.27
C TYR A 116 -0.33 9.04 -8.60
N GLY A 117 1.01 8.95 -8.60
CA GLY A 117 1.85 10.02 -8.08
C GLY A 117 1.65 11.35 -8.81
N LYS A 118 1.49 11.29 -10.15
CA LYS A 118 1.15 12.45 -10.99
C LYS A 118 -0.21 13.04 -10.62
N LEU A 119 -1.23 12.19 -10.41
CA LEU A 119 -2.54 12.62 -9.92
C LEU A 119 -2.42 13.36 -8.58
N MET A 120 -1.68 12.80 -7.62
CA MET A 120 -1.53 13.40 -6.29
C MET A 120 -0.77 14.72 -6.33
N HIS A 121 0.30 14.83 -7.11
CA HIS A 121 1.06 16.07 -7.27
C HIS A 121 0.22 17.17 -7.95
N LEU A 122 -0.53 16.79 -8.99
CA LEU A 122 -1.47 17.69 -9.66
C LEU A 122 -2.52 18.23 -8.68
N LEU A 123 -3.14 17.33 -7.90
CA LEU A 123 -4.16 17.72 -6.94
C LEU A 123 -3.58 18.54 -5.80
N GLN A 124 -2.38 18.22 -5.31
CA GLN A 124 -1.67 18.98 -4.29
C GLN A 124 -1.45 20.43 -4.75
N ASP A 125 -1.03 20.65 -6.00
CA ASP A 125 -0.90 22.01 -6.56
C ASP A 125 -2.26 22.70 -6.70
N ALA A 126 -3.28 21.97 -7.15
CA ALA A 126 -4.66 22.47 -7.23
C ALA A 126 -5.29 22.76 -5.84
N GLN A 127 -4.65 22.39 -4.72
CA GLN A 127 -5.06 22.80 -3.38
C GLN A 127 -4.42 24.12 -2.92
N GLN A 128 -3.34 24.58 -3.56
CA GLN A 128 -2.68 25.83 -3.19
C GLN A 128 -3.62 27.02 -3.39
N ARG A 129 -3.60 27.98 -2.45
CA ARG A 129 -4.55 29.10 -2.41
C ARG A 129 -4.48 29.95 -3.67
N GLU A 130 -3.28 30.23 -4.15
CA GLU A 130 -3.00 31.03 -5.33
C GLU A 130 -3.51 30.33 -6.59
N ILE A 131 -3.34 29.01 -6.68
CA ILE A 131 -3.81 28.21 -7.82
C ILE A 131 -5.33 28.10 -7.81
N ARG A 132 -5.93 27.79 -6.66
CA ARG A 132 -7.40 27.73 -6.47
C ARG A 132 -8.09 29.03 -6.89
N SER A 133 -7.51 30.17 -6.51
CA SER A 133 -8.04 31.48 -6.88
C SER A 133 -8.05 31.71 -8.39
N VAL A 134 -7.14 31.09 -9.12
CA VAL A 134 -6.97 31.28 -10.57
C VAL A 134 -7.81 30.28 -11.37
N ILE A 135 -7.91 29.03 -10.93
CA ILE A 135 -8.75 28.01 -11.59
C ILE A 135 -10.25 28.20 -11.32
N GLY A 136 -10.62 28.89 -10.24
CA GLY A 136 -12.01 29.24 -9.92
C GLY A 136 -12.81 28.17 -9.18
N PHE A 137 -12.30 26.94 -9.05
CA PHE A 137 -13.01 25.84 -8.38
C PHE A 137 -12.09 24.85 -7.65
N GLY A 138 -12.67 24.02 -6.77
CA GLY A 138 -11.94 22.97 -6.05
C GLY A 138 -11.88 21.66 -6.83
N CYS A 139 -10.69 21.09 -7.00
CA CYS A 139 -10.49 19.79 -7.66
C CYS A 139 -10.60 18.57 -6.74
N VAL A 140 -10.66 18.77 -5.41
CA VAL A 140 -10.61 17.70 -4.41
C VAL A 140 -11.90 17.70 -3.61
N ILE A 141 -12.61 16.58 -3.66
CA ILE A 141 -13.75 16.26 -2.81
C ILE A 141 -13.42 15.04 -1.92
N PRO A 142 -14.17 14.82 -0.84
CA PRO A 142 -14.02 13.63 -0.01
C PRO A 142 -14.24 12.34 -0.80
N ILE A 143 -13.53 11.28 -0.42
CA ILE A 143 -13.72 9.93 -0.99
C ILE A 143 -15.07 9.40 -0.53
N ALA A 144 -15.82 8.79 -1.45
CA ALA A 144 -17.04 8.09 -1.12
C ALA A 144 -16.71 6.79 -0.37
N THR A 145 -17.21 6.68 0.86
CA THR A 145 -16.93 5.54 1.75
C THR A 145 -18.17 4.72 2.06
N VAL A 146 -17.98 3.48 2.48
CA VAL A 146 -19.07 2.60 2.92
C VAL A 146 -19.83 3.22 4.09
N HIS A 147 -19.14 3.84 5.05
CA HIS A 147 -19.79 4.43 6.21
C HIS A 147 -20.76 5.54 5.82
N GLN A 148 -20.32 6.48 4.96
CA GLN A 148 -21.16 7.56 4.46
C GLN A 148 -22.39 7.03 3.70
N GLU A 149 -22.20 5.98 2.89
CA GLU A 149 -23.30 5.38 2.15
C GLU A 149 -24.32 4.71 3.08
N LEU A 150 -23.85 4.04 4.15
CA LEU A 150 -24.73 3.45 5.17
C LEU A 150 -25.47 4.51 5.99
N GLU A 151 -24.86 5.67 6.26
CA GLU A 151 -25.54 6.81 6.88
C GLU A 151 -26.65 7.37 5.97
N LEU A 152 -26.38 7.53 4.67
CA LEU A 152 -27.38 7.96 3.69
C LEU A 152 -28.55 6.98 3.57
N LEU A 153 -28.27 5.69 3.77
CA LEU A 153 -29.28 4.64 3.80
C LEU A 153 -29.94 4.48 5.17
N ASP A 154 -29.54 5.16 6.24
CA ASP A 154 -30.02 4.88 7.60
C ASP A 154 -29.93 3.35 7.90
N ALA A 155 -28.73 2.80 7.70
CA ALA A 155 -28.43 1.37 7.79
C ALA A 155 -27.14 1.06 8.55
N THR A 156 -26.62 2.00 9.34
CA THR A 156 -25.34 1.84 10.07
C THR A 156 -25.36 0.73 11.11
N GLU A 157 -26.54 0.29 11.52
CA GLU A 157 -26.76 -0.85 12.43
C GLU A 157 -26.31 -2.19 11.83
N ILE A 158 -26.18 -2.30 10.50
CA ILE A 158 -25.60 -3.47 9.83
C ILE A 158 -24.17 -3.77 10.30
N LEU A 159 -23.45 -2.74 10.77
CA LEU A 159 -22.07 -2.85 11.21
C LEU A 159 -21.91 -3.63 12.51
N ASP A 160 -22.98 -3.74 13.31
CA ASP A 160 -23.01 -4.54 14.54
C ASP A 160 -23.67 -5.91 14.32
N ASP A 161 -24.09 -6.21 13.10
CA ASP A 161 -24.85 -7.43 12.79
C ASP A 161 -23.95 -8.69 12.89
N PRO A 162 -24.39 -9.75 13.58
CA PRO A 162 -23.60 -10.98 13.73
C PRO A 162 -23.33 -11.73 12.42
N ASP A 163 -24.10 -11.48 11.36
CA ASP A 163 -23.91 -12.09 10.05
C ASP A 163 -22.86 -11.33 9.20
N LEU A 164 -22.54 -10.07 9.54
CA LEU A 164 -21.58 -9.24 8.79
C LEU A 164 -20.18 -9.86 8.68
N PRO A 165 -19.57 -10.43 9.73
CA PRO A 165 -18.25 -11.07 9.60
C PRO A 165 -18.22 -12.18 8.54
N ALA A 166 -19.28 -12.98 8.45
CA ALA A 166 -19.37 -14.05 7.46
C ALA A 166 -19.60 -13.50 6.04
N ALA A 167 -20.36 -12.40 5.91
CA ALA A 167 -20.58 -11.71 4.64
C ALA A 167 -19.31 -10.99 4.14
N ALA A 168 -18.51 -10.46 5.05
CA ALA A 168 -17.27 -9.72 4.77
C ALA A 168 -16.06 -10.64 4.55
N ALA A 169 -16.08 -11.86 5.07
CA ALA A 169 -14.92 -12.75 5.05
C ALA A 169 -14.37 -12.97 3.63
N PRO A 170 -13.04 -12.91 3.44
CA PRO A 170 -12.40 -13.36 2.22
C PRO A 170 -12.69 -14.85 1.98
N ILE A 171 -12.71 -15.27 0.71
CA ILE A 171 -12.88 -16.69 0.37
C ILE A 171 -11.49 -17.27 0.13
N LEU A 172 -11.04 -18.14 1.03
CA LEU A 172 -9.76 -18.83 0.94
C LEU A 172 -9.89 -20.18 0.21
N PRO A 173 -8.78 -20.75 -0.31
CA PRO A 173 -8.81 -22.08 -0.91
C PRO A 173 -9.30 -23.15 0.07
N GLY A 174 -10.41 -23.81 -0.27
CA GLY A 174 -11.05 -24.83 0.58
C GLY A 174 -12.25 -24.32 1.39
N ASP A 175 -12.55 -23.03 1.35
CA ASP A 175 -13.73 -22.47 2.00
C ASP A 175 -15.03 -22.84 1.27
N GLU A 176 -16.11 -23.00 2.05
CA GLU A 176 -17.48 -23.21 1.58
C GLU A 176 -18.11 -21.87 1.14
N PRO A 177 -18.26 -21.59 -0.17
CA PRO A 177 -18.70 -20.27 -0.63
C PRO A 177 -20.15 -19.95 -0.25
N ASN A 178 -20.95 -20.97 0.09
CA ASN A 178 -22.36 -20.85 0.42
C ASN A 178 -22.57 -20.04 1.69
N ARG A 179 -21.72 -20.22 2.73
CA ARG A 179 -21.85 -19.51 4.00
C ARG A 179 -21.82 -17.98 3.83
N LYS A 180 -20.91 -17.48 2.99
CA LYS A 180 -20.80 -16.05 2.69
C LYS A 180 -22.02 -15.56 1.93
N ARG A 181 -22.48 -16.29 0.92
CA ARG A 181 -23.67 -15.93 0.13
C ARG A 181 -24.92 -15.88 0.99
N ASP A 182 -25.11 -16.87 1.85
CA ASP A 182 -26.25 -16.95 2.77
C ASP A 182 -26.25 -15.78 3.74
N ALA A 183 -25.09 -15.43 4.32
CA ALA A 183 -24.95 -14.27 5.20
C ALA A 183 -25.26 -12.95 4.46
N VAL A 184 -24.75 -12.76 3.25
CA VAL A 184 -25.06 -11.58 2.41
C VAL A 184 -26.57 -11.49 2.15
N GLU A 185 -27.21 -12.59 1.76
CA GLU A 185 -28.64 -12.61 1.46
C GLU A 185 -29.48 -12.28 2.71
N LEU A 186 -29.14 -12.84 3.87
CA LEU A 186 -29.81 -12.53 5.14
C LEU A 186 -29.73 -11.04 5.48
N LEU A 187 -28.55 -10.43 5.31
CA LEU A 187 -28.36 -8.99 5.54
C LEU A 187 -29.17 -8.15 4.55
N LEU A 188 -29.17 -8.51 3.26
CA LEU A 188 -29.94 -7.78 2.25
C LEU A 188 -31.45 -7.90 2.47
N GLN A 189 -31.94 -9.04 2.95
CA GLN A 189 -33.34 -9.21 3.33
C GLN A 189 -33.71 -8.34 4.54
N ARG A 190 -32.86 -8.36 5.58
CA ARG A 190 -33.08 -7.63 6.85
C ARG A 190 -33.03 -6.11 6.64
N TYR A 191 -32.03 -5.63 5.90
CA TYR A 191 -31.74 -4.20 5.76
C TYR A 191 -32.24 -3.58 4.47
N GLY A 192 -32.53 -4.38 3.43
CA GLY A 192 -33.07 -3.90 2.16
C GLY A 192 -34.52 -3.45 2.24
N LYS A 193 -35.27 -3.84 3.28
CA LYS A 193 -36.65 -3.38 3.56
C LYS A 193 -37.61 -3.48 2.35
N GLY A 194 -37.36 -4.41 1.43
CA GLY A 194 -38.17 -4.62 0.22
C GLY A 194 -37.96 -3.61 -0.91
N ASP A 195 -37.02 -2.67 -0.78
CA ASP A 195 -36.69 -1.67 -1.80
C ASP A 195 -35.50 -2.15 -2.64
N SER A 196 -35.68 -2.23 -3.96
CA SER A 196 -34.66 -2.73 -4.88
C SER A 196 -33.44 -1.81 -4.98
N GLU A 197 -33.64 -0.49 -5.02
CA GLU A 197 -32.52 0.46 -5.11
C GLU A 197 -31.71 0.45 -3.82
N ARG A 198 -32.40 0.44 -2.67
CA ARG A 198 -31.77 0.29 -1.36
C ARG A 198 -30.97 -1.00 -1.28
N ARG A 199 -31.54 -2.11 -1.76
CA ARG A 199 -30.88 -3.42 -1.77
C ARG A 199 -29.61 -3.40 -2.62
N ASP A 200 -29.64 -2.82 -3.81
CA ASP A 200 -28.47 -2.72 -4.69
C ASP A 200 -27.34 -1.88 -4.05
N ARG A 201 -27.70 -0.77 -3.39
CA ARG A 201 -26.73 0.08 -2.69
C ARG A 201 -26.13 -0.61 -1.46
N LEU A 202 -26.94 -1.36 -0.70
CA LEU A 202 -26.45 -2.19 0.42
C LEU A 202 -25.55 -3.33 -0.06
N GLU A 203 -25.89 -3.98 -1.17
CA GLU A 203 -25.05 -5.03 -1.74
C GLU A 203 -23.69 -4.47 -2.14
N ARG A 204 -23.66 -3.28 -2.77
CA ARG A 204 -22.42 -2.57 -3.08
C ARG A 204 -21.59 -2.28 -1.83
N CYS A 205 -22.22 -1.89 -0.71
CA CYS A 205 -21.54 -1.69 0.57
C CYS A 205 -20.91 -2.98 1.10
N LEU A 206 -21.66 -4.09 1.11
CA LEU A 206 -21.17 -5.39 1.58
C LEU A 206 -20.02 -5.91 0.70
N GLN A 207 -20.13 -5.75 -0.62
CA GLN A 207 -19.05 -6.09 -1.55
C GLN A 207 -17.80 -5.24 -1.29
N SER A 208 -17.94 -3.94 -1.03
CA SER A 208 -16.82 -3.06 -0.67
C SER A 208 -16.12 -3.48 0.62
N ILE A 209 -16.86 -3.84 1.67
CA ILE A 209 -16.29 -4.34 2.92
C ILE A 209 -15.52 -5.64 2.64
N ALA A 210 -16.12 -6.56 1.88
CA ALA A 210 -15.48 -7.83 1.55
C ALA A 210 -14.20 -7.68 0.72
N ASP A 211 -14.21 -6.78 -0.27
CA ASP A 211 -13.02 -6.46 -1.07
C ASP A 211 -11.90 -5.88 -0.19
N ASP A 212 -12.24 -4.99 0.75
CA ASP A 212 -11.31 -4.35 1.69
C ASP A 212 -10.68 -5.33 2.70
N GLU A 213 -11.48 -6.27 3.23
CA GLU A 213 -10.98 -7.38 4.05
C GLU A 213 -10.02 -8.27 3.27
N ALA A 214 -10.41 -8.69 2.06
CA ALA A 214 -9.58 -9.56 1.23
C ALA A 214 -8.25 -8.93 0.85
N ILE A 215 -8.24 -7.66 0.45
CA ILE A 215 -7.00 -6.99 0.08
C ILE A 215 -6.10 -6.74 1.30
N THR A 216 -6.69 -6.43 2.45
CA THR A 216 -5.93 -6.26 3.70
C THR A 216 -5.31 -7.55 4.14
N GLU A 217 -6.07 -8.66 4.13
CA GLU A 217 -5.53 -9.98 4.44
C GLU A 217 -4.37 -10.33 3.52
N ALA A 218 -4.50 -10.10 2.20
CA ALA A 218 -3.43 -10.36 1.25
C ALA A 218 -2.15 -9.54 1.53
N HIS A 219 -2.25 -8.33 2.10
CA HIS A 219 -1.09 -7.53 2.49
C HIS A 219 -0.49 -7.97 3.83
N VAL A 220 -1.33 -8.43 4.76
CA VAL A 220 -0.95 -8.87 6.11
C VAL A 220 -0.29 -10.27 6.09
N LEU A 221 -0.80 -11.17 5.25
CA LEU A 221 -0.45 -12.59 5.25
C LEU A 221 1.06 -12.86 5.08
N PRO A 222 1.80 -12.21 4.17
CA PRO A 222 3.24 -12.45 4.05
C PRO A 222 4.02 -12.13 5.32
N ALA A 223 3.69 -11.04 6.03
CA ALA A 223 4.33 -10.69 7.29
C ALA A 223 3.99 -11.69 8.40
N GLN A 224 2.72 -12.11 8.46
CA GLN A 224 2.26 -13.16 9.38
C GLN A 224 2.99 -14.49 9.13
N ARG A 225 3.11 -14.91 7.87
CA ARG A 225 3.77 -16.16 7.51
C ARG A 225 5.28 -16.12 7.80
N MET A 226 5.93 -14.98 7.59
CA MET A 226 7.33 -14.79 7.98
C MET A 226 7.55 -14.86 9.49
N LEU A 227 6.61 -14.39 10.32
CA LEU A 227 6.67 -14.58 11.77
C LEU A 227 6.59 -16.06 12.14
N GLU A 228 5.66 -16.80 11.54
CA GLU A 228 5.54 -18.25 11.76
C GLU A 228 6.82 -18.99 11.38
N LEU A 229 7.43 -18.64 10.23
CA LEU A 229 8.68 -19.23 9.77
C LEU A 229 9.85 -18.88 10.71
N LEU A 230 9.91 -17.65 11.25
CA LEU A 230 10.91 -17.25 12.24
C LEU A 230 10.81 -18.15 13.49
N HIS A 231 9.60 -18.30 14.05
CA HIS A 231 9.37 -19.11 15.26
C HIS A 231 9.52 -20.61 15.02
N ALA A 232 9.17 -21.12 13.85
CA ALA A 232 9.27 -22.54 13.53
C ALA A 232 10.73 -23.00 13.34
N HIS A 233 11.60 -22.13 12.84
CA HIS A 233 12.96 -22.51 12.45
C HIS A 233 14.07 -22.05 13.40
N PHE A 234 13.82 -21.05 14.25
CA PHE A 234 14.81 -20.46 15.15
C PHE A 234 14.30 -20.36 16.59
N ASP A 235 15.17 -20.67 17.54
CA ASP A 235 14.91 -20.47 18.98
C ASP A 235 15.48 -19.12 19.42
N ARG A 236 14.70 -18.32 20.17
CA ARG A 236 15.14 -16.97 20.57
C ARG A 236 16.39 -16.98 21.44
N ALA A 237 16.58 -17.98 22.31
CA ALA A 237 17.65 -18.01 23.30
C ALA A 237 18.85 -18.84 22.83
N ALA A 238 18.61 -19.94 22.12
CA ALA A 238 19.63 -20.90 21.73
C ALA A 238 20.07 -20.70 20.28
N ALA A 239 21.28 -20.14 20.10
CA ALA A 239 21.92 -20.09 18.80
C ALA A 239 22.30 -21.50 18.34
N GLY A 240 21.53 -22.05 17.40
CA GLY A 240 21.89 -23.27 16.69
C GLY A 240 22.97 -23.06 15.63
N LYS A 241 23.16 -24.05 14.75
CA LYS A 241 24.09 -23.97 13.61
C LYS A 241 23.83 -22.74 12.71
N HIS A 242 22.58 -22.30 12.63
CA HIS A 242 22.14 -21.15 11.83
C HIS A 242 21.86 -19.93 12.73
N SER A 243 22.88 -19.47 13.45
CA SER A 243 22.78 -18.25 14.23
C SER A 243 22.39 -17.05 13.36
N LEU A 244 21.50 -16.21 13.90
CA LEU A 244 21.10 -14.93 13.29
C LEU A 244 22.01 -13.76 13.68
N ALA A 245 23.11 -14.00 14.41
CA ALA A 245 24.00 -12.91 14.80
C ALA A 245 24.58 -12.19 13.58
N ILE A 246 24.65 -10.86 13.66
CA ILE A 246 25.26 -9.99 12.65
C ILE A 246 26.29 -9.08 13.29
N THR A 247 27.27 -8.63 12.50
CA THR A 247 28.34 -7.75 12.97
C THR A 247 28.58 -6.67 11.93
N ALA A 248 28.58 -5.42 12.36
CA ALA A 248 28.81 -4.28 11.50
C ALA A 248 30.13 -4.43 10.72
N GLY A 249 30.09 -4.14 9.42
CA GLY A 249 31.22 -4.29 8.50
C GLY A 249 31.43 -5.71 7.96
N ARG A 250 30.69 -6.72 8.43
CA ARG A 250 30.74 -8.08 7.89
C ARG A 250 29.58 -8.33 6.94
N GLN A 251 29.88 -8.80 5.73
CA GLN A 251 28.88 -9.16 4.71
C GLN A 251 27.88 -8.03 4.40
N GLY A 252 28.29 -6.77 4.56
CA GLY A 252 27.46 -5.59 4.30
C GLY A 252 26.58 -5.12 5.46
N ALA A 253 26.53 -5.87 6.58
CA ALA A 253 25.77 -5.48 7.75
C ALA A 253 26.26 -4.15 8.34
N ARG A 254 25.34 -3.30 8.77
CA ARG A 254 25.63 -2.03 9.45
C ARG A 254 25.30 -2.05 10.94
N LEU A 255 24.46 -2.99 11.37
CA LEU A 255 24.14 -3.25 12.77
C LEU A 255 24.98 -4.40 13.33
N THR A 256 25.17 -4.40 14.65
CA THR A 256 25.79 -5.49 15.40
C THR A 256 24.79 -6.03 16.41
N HIS A 257 24.32 -7.26 16.20
CA HIS A 257 23.33 -7.90 17.06
C HIS A 257 23.78 -9.32 17.41
N THR A 258 23.54 -9.72 18.66
CA THR A 258 23.58 -11.14 19.03
C THR A 258 22.44 -11.89 18.35
N HIS A 259 22.44 -13.22 18.41
CA HIS A 259 21.34 -14.02 17.86
C HIS A 259 19.97 -13.62 18.45
N SER A 260 19.88 -13.51 19.77
CA SER A 260 18.63 -13.19 20.46
C SER A 260 18.17 -11.76 20.18
N THR A 261 19.11 -10.82 20.04
CA THR A 261 18.84 -9.44 19.63
C THR A 261 18.31 -9.40 18.19
N GLN A 262 18.95 -10.09 17.24
CA GLN A 262 18.50 -10.12 15.85
C GLN A 262 17.13 -10.79 15.73
N PHE A 263 16.91 -11.92 16.43
CA PHE A 263 15.61 -12.59 16.48
C PHE A 263 14.51 -11.61 16.91
N ALA A 264 14.72 -10.93 18.04
CA ALA A 264 13.75 -9.96 18.56
C ALA A 264 13.57 -8.77 17.60
N TYR A 265 14.64 -8.30 16.95
CA TYR A 265 14.56 -7.22 15.97
C TYR A 265 13.73 -7.59 14.74
N CYS A 266 13.89 -8.81 14.20
CA CYS A 266 13.08 -9.33 13.09
C CYS A 266 11.62 -9.51 13.52
N GLU A 267 11.37 -10.16 14.65
CA GLU A 267 10.03 -10.39 15.21
C GLU A 267 9.27 -9.06 15.37
N GLN A 268 9.90 -8.07 16.02
CA GLN A 268 9.31 -6.76 16.25
C GLN A 268 9.05 -6.00 14.95
N SER A 269 9.94 -6.10 13.96
CA SER A 269 9.75 -5.47 12.64
C SER A 269 8.53 -6.05 11.92
N LEU A 270 8.43 -7.39 11.88
CA LEU A 270 7.32 -8.07 11.21
C LEU A 270 5.99 -7.83 11.92
N LEU A 271 5.97 -7.81 13.26
CA LEU A 271 4.78 -7.45 14.04
C LEU A 271 4.32 -6.01 13.74
N LEU A 272 5.26 -5.07 13.64
CA LEU A 272 4.96 -3.68 13.30
C LEU A 272 4.38 -3.58 11.89
N TRP A 273 5.02 -4.21 10.91
CA TRP A 273 4.55 -4.24 9.53
C TRP A 273 3.16 -4.87 9.41
N ARG A 274 2.93 -5.99 10.09
CA ARG A 274 1.62 -6.66 10.15
C ARG A 274 0.54 -5.74 10.72
N GLU A 275 0.83 -5.05 11.82
CA GLU A 275 -0.11 -4.11 12.44
C GLU A 275 -0.39 -2.93 11.48
N ILE A 276 0.63 -2.29 10.91
CA ILE A 276 0.45 -1.17 9.96
C ILE A 276 -0.44 -1.60 8.79
N LEU A 277 -0.11 -2.71 8.12
CA LEU A 277 -0.83 -3.20 6.95
C LEU A 277 -2.26 -3.63 7.25
N SER A 278 -2.59 -3.95 8.51
CA SER A 278 -3.96 -4.25 8.91
C SER A 278 -4.93 -3.05 8.80
N HIS A 279 -4.37 -1.83 8.66
CA HIS A 279 -5.10 -0.57 8.48
C HIS A 279 -4.96 0.01 7.06
N LEU A 280 -4.81 -0.83 6.04
CA LEU A 280 -4.43 -0.44 4.66
C LEU A 280 -5.22 0.75 4.11
N SER A 281 -6.56 0.70 4.12
CA SER A 281 -7.39 1.81 3.60
C SER A 281 -7.27 3.09 4.42
N CYS A 282 -7.14 2.97 5.74
CA CYS A 282 -6.87 4.11 6.62
C CYS A 282 -5.52 4.75 6.28
N MET A 283 -4.46 3.96 6.07
CA MET A 283 -3.15 4.48 5.66
C MET A 283 -3.26 5.35 4.40
N TRP A 284 -3.95 4.87 3.37
CA TRP A 284 -4.17 5.63 2.14
C TRP A 284 -4.93 6.93 2.38
N SER A 285 -6.03 6.87 3.13
CA SER A 285 -6.81 8.07 3.44
C SER A 285 -6.02 9.10 4.23
N LEU A 286 -5.21 8.68 5.21
CA LEU A 286 -4.36 9.59 5.98
C LEU A 286 -3.25 10.21 5.12
N ALA A 287 -2.64 9.41 4.22
CA ALA A 287 -1.61 9.90 3.32
C ALA A 287 -2.16 10.94 2.34
N GLU A 288 -3.33 10.68 1.73
CA GLU A 288 -3.99 11.66 0.89
C GLU A 288 -4.41 12.91 1.66
N ALA A 289 -4.91 12.76 2.89
CA ALA A 289 -5.32 13.88 3.73
C ALA A 289 -4.14 14.79 4.09
N ASP A 290 -2.94 14.24 4.34
CA ASP A 290 -1.74 15.06 4.56
C ASP A 290 -1.25 15.72 3.27
N LEU A 291 -1.32 15.03 2.12
CA LEU A 291 -0.91 15.61 0.83
C LEU A 291 -1.83 16.75 0.35
N LEU A 292 -3.13 16.59 0.57
CA LEU A 292 -4.18 17.40 -0.04
C LEU A 292 -4.85 18.38 0.94
N ASP A 293 -4.29 18.62 2.13
CA ASP A 293 -4.88 19.59 3.08
C ASP A 293 -4.62 21.07 2.72
N GLY A 294 -3.88 21.31 1.63
CA GLY A 294 -3.53 22.65 1.17
C GLY A 294 -2.33 23.28 1.89
N SER A 295 -1.62 22.51 2.71
CA SER A 295 -0.34 22.95 3.30
C SER A 295 0.75 23.07 2.23
N ASP A 296 1.63 24.05 2.42
CA ASP A 296 2.76 24.27 1.53
C ASP A 296 3.77 23.10 1.57
N TYR A 297 4.41 22.84 0.43
CA TYR A 297 5.55 21.93 0.31
C TYR A 297 6.77 22.66 -0.22
N ARG A 298 7.97 22.11 0.00
CA ARG A 298 9.23 22.62 -0.54
C ARG A 298 9.78 21.64 -1.55
N LEU A 299 9.87 22.07 -2.82
CA LEU A 299 10.58 21.32 -3.85
C LEU A 299 12.09 21.44 -3.60
N ARG A 300 12.76 20.33 -3.25
CA ARG A 300 14.20 20.30 -2.97
C ARG A 300 14.82 18.96 -3.33
N ASP A 301 16.10 19.00 -3.68
CA ASP A 301 16.91 17.79 -3.74
C ASP A 301 17.13 17.26 -2.33
N THR A 302 16.89 15.98 -2.14
CA THR A 302 17.03 15.27 -0.86
C THR A 302 18.29 14.41 -0.79
N GLY A 303 19.07 14.35 -1.87
CA GLY A 303 20.12 13.34 -2.09
C GLY A 303 19.61 12.10 -2.82
N GLN A 304 18.29 11.84 -2.79
CA GLN A 304 17.60 10.77 -3.53
C GLN A 304 16.85 11.31 -4.76
N GLY A 305 17.20 12.52 -5.20
CA GLY A 305 16.50 13.25 -6.26
C GLY A 305 15.63 14.39 -5.75
N LEU A 306 14.96 15.03 -6.69
CA LEU A 306 14.13 16.21 -6.48
C LEU A 306 12.73 15.81 -6.00
N HIS A 307 12.37 16.21 -4.78
CA HIS A 307 11.11 15.82 -4.16
C HIS A 307 10.33 17.00 -3.60
N ARG A 308 9.00 16.87 -3.59
CA ARG A 308 8.08 17.76 -2.87
C ARG A 308 8.08 17.38 -1.41
N VAL A 309 8.86 18.09 -0.59
CA VAL A 309 8.98 17.78 0.83
C VAL A 309 7.89 18.49 1.64
N GLN A 310 7.05 17.71 2.31
CA GLN A 310 5.86 18.18 3.02
C GLN A 310 5.69 17.42 4.35
N PRO A 311 5.40 18.10 5.47
CA PRO A 311 5.05 17.44 6.72
C PRO A 311 3.82 16.52 6.56
N ALA A 312 3.82 15.38 7.25
CA ALA A 312 2.72 14.42 7.25
C ALA A 312 2.23 14.14 8.69
N PRO A 313 1.55 15.10 9.34
CA PRO A 313 1.21 15.01 10.76
C PRO A 313 0.19 13.91 11.08
N ARG A 314 -0.75 13.59 10.19
CA ARG A 314 -1.76 12.54 10.43
C ARG A 314 -1.11 11.17 10.33
N VAL A 315 -0.30 10.95 9.30
CA VAL A 315 0.51 9.73 9.14
C VAL A 315 1.49 9.57 10.31
N SER A 316 2.15 10.66 10.72
CA SER A 316 3.08 10.62 11.86
C SER A 316 2.39 10.18 13.14
N ARG A 317 1.21 10.72 13.43
CA ARG A 317 0.42 10.30 14.60
C ARG A 317 0.03 8.83 14.52
N PHE A 318 -0.43 8.37 13.36
CA PHE A 318 -0.78 6.96 13.13
C PHE A 318 0.43 6.03 13.39
N MET A 319 1.58 6.33 12.80
CA MET A 319 2.81 5.54 12.98
C MET A 319 3.25 5.48 14.45
N ASN A 320 3.24 6.62 15.15
CA ASN A 320 3.60 6.67 16.57
C ASN A 320 2.61 5.90 17.46
N GLN A 321 1.32 5.91 17.12
CA GLN A 321 0.30 5.10 17.82
C GLN A 321 0.55 3.60 17.62
N MET A 322 0.79 3.15 16.39
CA MET A 322 1.08 1.73 16.09
C MET A 322 2.36 1.27 16.79
N LEU A 323 3.41 2.10 16.74
CA LEU A 323 4.67 1.82 17.43
C LEU A 323 4.48 1.73 18.95
N SER A 324 3.80 2.70 19.56
CA SER A 324 3.55 2.73 21.02
C SER A 324 2.74 1.51 21.47
N LYS A 325 1.70 1.15 20.70
CA LYS A 325 0.90 -0.07 20.93
C LYS A 325 1.79 -1.30 20.94
N LEU A 326 2.63 -1.49 19.93
CA LEU A 326 3.51 -2.65 19.86
C LEU A 326 4.58 -2.66 20.96
N GLN A 327 5.19 -1.50 21.24
CA GLN A 327 6.19 -1.35 22.31
C GLN A 327 5.64 -1.77 23.68
N SER A 328 4.35 -1.51 23.94
CA SER A 328 3.68 -1.95 25.17
C SER A 328 3.47 -3.46 25.27
N GLN A 329 3.49 -4.18 24.14
CA GLN A 329 3.20 -5.61 24.06
C GLN A 329 4.47 -6.49 24.02
N VAL A 330 5.59 -5.95 23.54
CA VAL A 330 6.81 -6.73 23.32
C VAL A 330 7.59 -6.94 24.63
N ARG A 331 7.86 -8.20 24.97
CA ARG A 331 8.64 -8.58 26.15
C ARG A 331 10.14 -8.50 25.86
N GLY A 332 10.89 -7.85 26.76
CA GLY A 332 12.35 -7.67 26.63
C GLY A 332 12.79 -6.37 25.95
N GLY A 333 11.86 -5.42 25.77
CA GLY A 333 12.16 -4.08 25.25
C GLY A 333 12.26 -4.01 23.72
N TRP A 334 12.05 -2.80 23.21
CA TRP A 334 12.19 -2.47 21.78
C TRP A 334 13.65 -2.54 21.34
N GLN A 335 13.91 -3.20 20.21
CA GLN A 335 15.24 -3.31 19.62
C GLN A 335 15.37 -2.34 18.44
N GLY A 336 16.40 -1.50 18.45
CA GLY A 336 16.64 -0.48 17.43
C GLY A 336 16.00 0.88 17.71
N SER A 337 16.13 1.81 16.77
CA SER A 337 15.58 3.16 16.89
C SER A 337 14.06 3.17 16.76
N SER A 338 13.44 4.15 17.43
CA SER A 338 12.00 4.47 17.33
C SER A 338 11.73 5.67 16.42
N ALA A 339 12.76 6.22 15.77
CA ALA A 339 12.61 7.35 14.87
C ALA A 339 11.74 6.99 13.66
N VAL A 340 10.75 7.83 13.39
CA VAL A 340 9.87 7.77 12.21
C VAL A 340 10.15 9.02 11.37
N HIS A 341 10.58 8.80 10.13
CA HIS A 341 10.93 9.87 9.20
C HIS A 341 9.72 10.24 8.34
N LEU A 342 9.33 11.52 8.33
CA LEU A 342 8.18 12.03 7.57
C LEU A 342 8.36 13.54 7.32
N GLY A 343 8.36 13.95 6.05
CA GLY A 343 8.54 15.35 5.67
C GLY A 343 10.00 15.83 5.71
N ASP A 344 10.94 14.90 5.55
CA ASP A 344 12.39 15.15 5.59
C ASP A 344 13.09 14.60 4.34
N ASN A 345 14.39 14.34 4.40
CA ASN A 345 15.16 13.83 3.25
C ASN A 345 14.95 12.32 3.04
N ASP A 346 14.62 11.57 4.09
CA ASP A 346 14.51 10.10 4.05
C ASP A 346 13.11 9.67 3.58
N VAL A 347 12.09 10.40 4.02
CA VAL A 347 10.70 10.23 3.62
C VAL A 347 10.11 11.61 3.30
N PRO A 348 10.22 12.07 2.03
CA PRO A 348 9.85 13.43 1.63
C PRO A 348 8.43 13.85 1.96
N ASN A 349 7.46 12.94 1.84
CA ASN A 349 6.05 13.25 2.05
C ASN A 349 5.26 11.95 2.29
N ALA A 350 3.96 12.08 2.52
CA ALA A 350 3.10 10.93 2.79
C ALA A 350 2.95 9.97 1.59
N LEU A 351 3.16 10.43 0.35
CA LEU A 351 3.13 9.57 -0.84
C LEU A 351 4.33 8.60 -0.83
N HIS A 352 5.52 9.11 -0.50
CA HIS A 352 6.73 8.29 -0.36
C HIS A 352 6.60 7.30 0.81
N TRP A 353 5.98 7.74 1.90
CA TRP A 353 5.68 6.86 3.02
C TRP A 353 4.80 5.69 2.58
N ILE A 354 3.63 5.95 2.01
CA ILE A 354 2.71 4.85 1.69
C ILE A 354 3.25 3.92 0.60
N ASP A 355 3.98 4.46 -0.38
CA ASP A 355 4.67 3.63 -1.37
C ASP A 355 5.64 2.65 -0.70
N LYS A 356 6.49 3.11 0.23
CA LYS A 356 7.38 2.24 1.02
C LYS A 356 6.61 1.10 1.69
N TYR A 357 5.61 1.40 2.52
CA TYR A 357 4.94 0.34 3.30
C TYR A 357 4.13 -0.63 2.43
N THR A 358 3.58 -0.17 1.29
CA THR A 358 2.85 -1.07 0.36
C THR A 358 3.77 -2.03 -0.41
N GLN A 359 5.09 -1.86 -0.35
CA GLN A 359 6.07 -2.82 -0.89
C GLN A 359 6.33 -4.03 0.01
N ILE A 360 6.00 -3.97 1.31
CA ILE A 360 6.24 -5.06 2.27
C ILE A 360 5.75 -6.43 1.76
N PRO A 361 4.47 -6.60 1.33
CA PRO A 361 4.01 -7.90 0.82
C PRO A 361 4.73 -8.31 -0.46
N ARG A 362 5.19 -7.36 -1.28
CA ARG A 362 5.97 -7.66 -2.50
C ARG A 362 7.36 -8.18 -2.17
N ILE A 363 7.96 -7.72 -1.07
CA ILE A 363 9.26 -8.19 -0.58
C ILE A 363 9.12 -9.56 0.09
N LEU A 364 8.14 -9.71 0.98
CA LEU A 364 7.99 -10.92 1.80
C LEU A 364 7.33 -12.09 1.05
N GLY A 365 6.37 -11.80 0.17
CA GLY A 365 5.61 -12.81 -0.58
C GLY A 365 6.52 -13.79 -1.32
N PRO A 366 7.45 -13.33 -2.17
CA PRO A 366 8.37 -14.22 -2.88
C PRO A 366 9.24 -15.11 -1.98
N VAL A 367 9.61 -14.63 -0.78
CA VAL A 367 10.37 -15.42 0.19
C VAL A 367 9.48 -16.53 0.75
N VAL A 368 8.26 -16.18 1.15
CA VAL A 368 7.24 -17.12 1.64
C VAL A 368 6.91 -18.18 0.59
N ASP A 369 6.56 -17.74 -0.62
CA ASP A 369 6.17 -18.62 -1.74
C ASP A 369 7.29 -19.60 -2.08
N THR A 370 8.54 -19.14 -2.07
CA THR A 370 9.70 -20.02 -2.28
C THR A 370 9.81 -21.05 -1.16
N ILE A 371 9.73 -20.64 0.12
CA ILE A 371 9.88 -21.56 1.25
C ILE A 371 8.75 -22.59 1.31
N ASP A 372 7.51 -22.18 1.10
CA ASP A 372 6.34 -23.06 1.13
C ASP A 372 6.27 -23.94 -0.14
N GLY A 373 6.73 -23.43 -1.29
CA GLY A 373 6.79 -24.17 -2.55
C GLY A 373 7.88 -25.23 -2.62
N LEU A 374 8.94 -25.12 -1.80
CA LEU A 374 10.11 -25.99 -1.87
C LEU A 374 9.80 -27.49 -1.67
N ASP A 375 8.86 -27.86 -0.79
CA ASP A 375 8.51 -29.27 -0.57
C ASP A 375 7.89 -29.88 -1.84
N LYS A 376 6.95 -29.14 -2.45
CA LYS A 376 6.33 -29.54 -3.71
C LYS A 376 7.37 -29.60 -4.82
N LEU A 377 8.24 -28.59 -4.92
CA LEU A 377 9.27 -28.54 -5.95
C LEU A 377 10.20 -29.76 -5.89
N VAL A 378 10.68 -30.12 -4.69
CA VAL A 378 11.52 -31.31 -4.48
C VAL A 378 10.78 -32.60 -4.83
N ALA A 379 9.48 -32.68 -4.51
CA ALA A 379 8.66 -33.86 -4.80
C ALA A 379 8.32 -34.02 -6.30
N THR A 380 8.18 -32.93 -7.05
CA THR A 380 7.66 -32.97 -8.42
C THR A 380 8.70 -32.74 -9.51
N ALA A 381 9.81 -32.03 -9.24
CA ALA A 381 10.80 -31.67 -10.25
C ALA A 381 12.02 -32.60 -10.20
N ALA A 382 12.22 -33.35 -11.28
CA ALA A 382 13.30 -34.31 -11.39
C ALA A 382 14.68 -33.65 -11.18
N GLY A 383 15.50 -34.25 -10.30
CA GLY A 383 16.85 -33.79 -10.00
C GLY A 383 16.96 -32.65 -8.99
N VAL A 384 15.85 -31.99 -8.62
CA VAL A 384 15.88 -30.89 -7.63
C VAL A 384 16.23 -31.41 -6.23
N GLU A 385 15.72 -32.56 -5.82
CA GLU A 385 16.10 -33.18 -4.54
C GLU A 385 17.61 -33.41 -4.47
N ALA A 386 18.18 -34.05 -5.50
CA ALA A 386 19.61 -34.33 -5.58
C ALA A 386 20.44 -33.06 -5.55
N TYR A 387 20.02 -32.01 -6.27
CA TYR A 387 20.65 -30.69 -6.22
C TYR A 387 20.60 -30.08 -4.82
N VAL A 388 19.44 -30.13 -4.16
CA VAL A 388 19.24 -29.56 -2.81
C VAL A 388 20.10 -30.30 -1.79
N VAL A 389 20.14 -31.63 -1.84
CA VAL A 389 20.97 -32.45 -0.94
C VAL A 389 22.45 -32.23 -1.21
N ALA A 390 22.88 -32.21 -2.47
CA ALA A 390 24.29 -31.98 -2.82
C ALA A 390 24.78 -30.59 -2.42
N THR A 391 23.94 -29.56 -2.57
CA THR A 391 24.34 -28.16 -2.34
C THR A 391 24.12 -27.72 -0.89
N PHE A 392 23.01 -28.13 -0.29
CA PHE A 392 22.54 -27.65 1.01
C PHE A 392 22.44 -28.78 2.06
N GLY A 393 22.77 -30.02 1.73
CA GLY A 393 22.76 -31.17 2.64
C GLY A 393 21.39 -31.77 2.91
N SER A 394 20.34 -30.95 3.05
CA SER A 394 18.95 -31.40 3.18
C SER A 394 17.97 -30.27 2.86
N LEU A 395 16.72 -30.62 2.56
CA LEU A 395 15.64 -29.67 2.36
C LEU A 395 15.42 -28.75 3.58
N THR A 396 15.40 -29.33 4.78
CA THR A 396 15.29 -28.57 6.04
C THR A 396 16.43 -27.58 6.20
N ASN A 397 17.67 -28.00 5.90
CA ASN A 397 18.83 -27.13 5.99
C ASN A 397 18.80 -26.02 4.91
N CYS A 398 18.32 -26.33 3.71
CA CYS A 398 18.12 -25.37 2.63
C CYS A 398 17.15 -24.25 3.05
N LYS A 399 15.97 -24.60 3.56
CA LYS A 399 14.99 -23.63 4.09
C LYS A 399 15.60 -22.75 5.17
N LYS A 400 16.33 -23.35 6.12
CA LYS A 400 17.02 -22.60 7.19
C LYS A 400 18.11 -21.67 6.67
N ILE A 401 18.85 -22.03 5.63
CA ILE A 401 19.87 -21.16 5.02
C ILE A 401 19.21 -19.93 4.40
N ILE A 402 18.15 -20.11 3.61
CA ILE A 402 17.42 -19.01 2.96
C ILE A 402 16.85 -18.06 4.02
N LEU A 403 16.12 -18.63 5.01
CA LEU A 403 15.52 -17.85 6.09
C LEU A 403 16.56 -17.14 6.96
N ALA A 404 17.66 -17.80 7.31
CA ALA A 404 18.72 -17.19 8.12
C ALA A 404 19.40 -16.05 7.36
N ASP A 405 19.62 -16.19 6.05
CA ASP A 405 20.17 -15.10 5.24
C ASP A 405 19.22 -13.90 5.19
N PHE A 406 17.93 -14.13 4.95
CA PHE A 406 16.91 -13.06 4.95
C PHE A 406 16.79 -12.39 6.33
N PHE A 407 16.64 -13.14 7.42
CA PHE A 407 16.49 -12.56 8.77
C PHE A 407 17.76 -11.84 9.25
N LYS A 408 18.93 -12.21 8.75
CA LYS A 408 20.15 -11.41 8.99
C LYS A 408 20.14 -10.17 8.12
N HIS A 409 20.14 -10.35 6.80
CA HIS A 409 20.56 -9.31 5.86
C HIS A 409 19.41 -8.49 5.27
N GLY A 410 18.17 -8.94 5.45
CA GLY A 410 16.98 -8.10 5.26
C GLY A 410 16.72 -7.16 6.44
N PHE A 411 17.46 -7.28 7.53
CA PHE A 411 17.27 -6.52 8.78
C PHE A 411 18.61 -6.09 9.42
N ASP A 412 19.63 -5.76 8.62
CA ASP A 412 20.99 -5.46 9.11
C ASP A 412 21.38 -3.97 9.01
N GLY A 413 20.45 -3.08 8.68
CA GLY A 413 20.68 -1.65 8.52
C GLY A 413 21.38 -1.26 7.21
N SER A 414 21.57 -2.20 6.29
CA SER A 414 22.10 -1.94 4.95
C SER A 414 21.09 -1.20 4.05
N GLY A 415 21.58 -0.66 2.93
CA GLY A 415 20.77 0.01 1.90
C GLY A 415 20.64 1.53 2.01
N ALA A 416 21.04 2.14 3.13
CA ALA A 416 21.01 3.61 3.27
C ALA A 416 22.28 4.28 2.70
N ASP A 417 22.17 5.53 2.26
CA ASP A 417 23.23 6.24 1.52
C ASP A 417 24.44 6.63 2.38
N ASN A 418 24.29 6.78 3.71
CA ASN A 418 25.39 7.10 4.59
C ASN A 418 25.32 6.34 5.93
N PHE A 419 26.38 6.45 6.74
CA PHE A 419 26.50 5.77 8.05
C PHE A 419 25.56 6.33 9.12
N TYR A 420 25.06 7.56 8.97
CA TYR A 420 24.10 8.17 9.91
C TYR A 420 22.66 7.70 9.62
N ASP A 421 22.35 7.51 8.35
CA ASP A 421 21.06 7.00 7.84
C ASP A 421 21.06 5.46 7.76
N ALA A 422 22.19 4.82 8.07
CA ALA A 422 22.30 3.37 8.32
C ALA A 422 21.33 2.97 9.44
N GLY A 423 20.15 2.55 9.06
CA GLY A 423 18.99 2.73 9.92
C GLY A 423 18.61 1.50 10.71
N SER A 424 18.48 1.67 12.03
CA SER A 424 17.52 0.89 12.83
C SER A 424 16.21 1.65 13.06
N CYS A 425 16.06 2.83 12.44
CA CYS A 425 14.82 3.61 12.44
C CYS A 425 13.68 2.82 11.79
N ILE A 426 12.44 3.25 12.02
CA ILE A 426 11.26 2.48 11.63
C ILE A 426 11.22 2.27 10.12
N ASP A 427 11.45 3.34 9.35
CA ASP A 427 11.47 3.29 7.89
C ASP A 427 12.73 2.59 7.35
N GLY A 428 13.86 2.71 8.07
CA GLY A 428 15.14 2.07 7.71
C GLY A 428 15.12 0.54 7.76
N ARG A 429 14.22 -0.07 8.54
CA ARG A 429 14.00 -1.53 8.53
C ARG A 429 13.64 -2.05 7.15
N LEU A 430 12.83 -1.30 6.42
CA LEU A 430 12.40 -1.69 5.08
C LEU A 430 13.51 -1.51 4.05
N THR A 431 14.35 -0.47 4.22
CA THR A 431 15.50 -0.20 3.36
C THR A 431 16.46 -1.40 3.29
N SER A 432 16.72 -2.08 4.42
CA SER A 432 17.54 -3.30 4.43
C SER A 432 16.90 -4.46 3.68
N ALA A 433 15.58 -4.63 3.81
CA ALA A 433 14.85 -5.66 3.09
C ALA A 433 14.90 -5.41 1.56
N TRP A 434 14.76 -4.15 1.14
CA TRP A 434 14.94 -3.76 -0.26
C TRP A 434 16.36 -4.03 -0.77
N ASN A 435 17.37 -3.70 0.03
CA ASN A 435 18.76 -3.99 -0.31
C ASN A 435 19.05 -5.50 -0.39
N TRP A 436 18.37 -6.32 0.42
CA TRP A 436 18.45 -7.77 0.27
C TRP A 436 17.87 -8.23 -1.07
N CYS A 437 16.70 -7.71 -1.45
CA CYS A 437 16.06 -8.00 -2.74
C CYS A 437 16.97 -7.68 -3.93
N SER A 438 17.64 -6.52 -3.94
CA SER A 438 18.54 -6.11 -5.02
C SER A 438 19.79 -7.00 -5.16
N ASN A 439 20.10 -7.80 -4.14
CA ASN A 439 21.21 -8.73 -4.11
C ASN A 439 20.79 -10.19 -4.24
N LEU A 440 19.48 -10.49 -4.38
CA LEU A 440 18.97 -11.85 -4.42
C LEU A 440 19.60 -12.67 -5.56
N GLN A 441 19.80 -12.10 -6.76
CA GLN A 441 20.39 -12.85 -7.88
C GLN A 441 21.84 -13.32 -7.63
N LYS A 442 22.52 -12.76 -6.63
CA LYS A 442 23.90 -13.13 -6.25
C LYS A 442 23.92 -14.25 -5.21
N LYS A 443 22.77 -14.65 -4.65
CA LYS A 443 22.68 -15.64 -3.58
C LYS A 443 22.76 -17.06 -4.15
N PRO A 444 23.41 -18.00 -3.44
CA PRO A 444 23.62 -19.37 -3.94
C PRO A 444 22.32 -20.18 -4.12
N TYR A 445 21.23 -19.73 -3.50
CA TYR A 445 19.90 -20.33 -3.58
C TYR A 445 18.97 -19.61 -4.57
N TYR A 446 19.46 -18.65 -5.36
CA TYR A 446 18.62 -17.90 -6.30
C TYR A 446 17.88 -18.78 -7.31
N SER A 447 18.52 -19.85 -7.77
CA SER A 447 17.91 -20.85 -8.67
C SER A 447 16.62 -21.45 -8.08
N LEU A 448 16.53 -21.61 -6.76
CA LEU A 448 15.34 -22.14 -6.09
C LEU A 448 14.17 -21.14 -6.10
N PHE A 449 14.45 -19.83 -6.02
CA PHE A 449 13.42 -18.80 -6.22
C PHE A 449 12.85 -18.92 -7.64
N MET A 450 13.73 -18.94 -8.65
CA MET A 450 13.31 -19.07 -10.06
C MET A 450 12.48 -20.34 -10.31
N MET A 451 12.94 -21.48 -9.79
CA MET A 451 12.22 -22.75 -9.93
C MET A 451 10.89 -22.79 -9.16
N SER A 452 10.73 -21.95 -8.14
CA SER A 452 9.47 -21.79 -7.39
C SER A 452 8.51 -20.78 -8.02
N GLY A 453 8.83 -20.25 -9.21
CA GLY A 453 7.96 -19.32 -9.95
C GLY A 453 8.24 -17.85 -9.70
N PHE A 454 9.37 -17.49 -9.09
CA PHE A 454 9.76 -16.09 -8.92
C PHE A 454 10.07 -15.42 -10.26
N ALA A 455 9.30 -14.38 -10.60
CA ALA A 455 9.52 -13.55 -11.79
C ALA A 455 10.18 -12.19 -11.48
N GLY A 456 10.21 -11.80 -10.20
CA GLY A 456 10.69 -10.49 -9.74
C GLY A 456 9.87 -9.96 -8.57
N PHE A 457 10.40 -8.96 -7.85
CA PHE A 457 9.70 -8.34 -6.72
C PHE A 457 8.60 -7.35 -7.17
N ASP A 458 8.64 -6.89 -8.42
CA ASP A 458 7.59 -6.04 -8.99
C ASP A 458 6.42 -6.83 -9.60
N GLY A 459 6.50 -8.17 -9.62
CA GLY A 459 5.57 -9.05 -10.32
C GLY A 459 5.73 -9.01 -11.85
N ASP A 460 4.84 -9.67 -12.57
CA ASP A 460 4.76 -9.51 -14.02
C ASP A 460 4.22 -8.11 -14.37
N PHE A 461 4.92 -7.39 -15.25
CA PHE A 461 4.40 -6.20 -15.91
C PHE A 461 3.32 -6.58 -16.94
N HIS A 462 2.26 -7.25 -16.51
CA HIS A 462 1.08 -7.40 -17.34
C HIS A 462 0.28 -6.09 -17.26
N LYS A 463 0.35 -5.33 -18.36
CA LYS A 463 -0.43 -4.12 -18.62
C LYS A 463 -1.92 -4.38 -18.56
#